data_AF-A0A7V5NWW1-F1
#
_entry.id   AF-A0A7V5NWW1-F1
#
_cell.length_a   1.000
_cell.length_b   1.000
_cell.length_c   1.000
_cell.angle_alpha   90.00
_cell.angle_beta   90.00
_cell.angle_gamma   90.00
#
_symmetry.space_group_name_H-M   'P 1'
#
loop_
_entity.id
_entity.type
_entity.pdbx_description
1 polymer ?
#
loop_
_entity_poly.entity_id
_entity_poly.type
_entity_poly.pdbx_seq_one_letter_code
_entity_poly.pdbx_strand_id
1 'polypeptide(L)'
;RGYSTEAIQDVILRRMHDYVHVIMPQFSNTDINFQRVPVVDTSNPFIARWIPTAGESLTVIRFANPRGIDFPYLTSMIKNSWMSRANSIVVPGDMTDLAMQLILTPMIHRLVARSRKAN
;
A
#
# COMPACT_ATOMS: atom_id res chain seq x y z
N ARG A 1 -12.63 -2.46 26.65
CA ARG A 1 -12.76 -0.98 26.60
C ARG A 1 -14.24 -0.68 26.41
N GLY A 2 -14.85 0.11 27.31
CA GLY A 2 -16.32 0.24 27.46
C GLY A 2 -17.00 1.22 26.52
N TYR A 3 -16.82 1.06 25.21
CA TYR A 3 -17.65 1.76 24.22
C TYR A 3 -18.67 0.78 23.65
N SER A 4 -19.91 1.23 23.48
CA SER A 4 -20.93 0.42 22.79
C SER A 4 -20.60 0.35 21.30
N THR A 5 -21.15 -0.65 20.60
CA THR A 5 -20.95 -0.83 19.15
C THR A 5 -21.43 0.39 18.37
N GLU A 6 -22.51 1.03 18.83
CA GLU A 6 -23.11 2.23 18.24
C GLU A 6 -22.16 3.43 18.34
N ALA A 7 -21.51 3.61 19.50
CA ALA A 7 -20.51 4.68 19.67
C ALA A 7 -19.31 4.50 18.73
N ILE A 8 -18.92 3.26 18.41
CA ILE A 8 -17.86 2.98 17.44
C ILE A 8 -18.31 3.31 16.03
N GLN A 9 -19.56 2.96 15.67
CA GLN A 9 -20.14 3.28 14.37
C GLN A 9 -20.18 4.78 14.13
N ASP A 10 -20.67 5.56 15.09
CA ASP A 10 -20.72 7.02 15.00
C ASP A 10 -19.34 7.65 14.79
N VAL A 11 -18.33 7.13 15.49
CA VAL A 11 -16.95 7.60 15.33
C VAL A 11 -16.42 7.32 13.91
N ILE A 12 -16.71 6.14 13.35
CA ILE A 12 -16.30 5.81 11.98
C ILE A 12 -17.02 6.72 10.99
N LEU A 13 -18.34 6.85 11.09
CA LEU A 13 -19.14 7.69 10.19
C LEU A 13 -18.67 9.14 10.20
N ARG A 14 -18.38 9.71 11.38
CA ARG A 14 -17.85 11.07 11.49
C ARG A 14 -16.49 11.23 10.78
N ARG A 15 -15.64 10.21 10.82
CA ARG A 15 -14.33 10.22 10.12
C ARG A 15 -14.47 10.04 8.61
N MET A 16 -15.54 9.40 8.13
CA MET A 16 -15.72 9.14 6.70
C MET A 16 -15.83 10.43 5.88
N HIS A 17 -16.41 11.49 6.45
CA HIS A 17 -16.46 12.80 5.79
C HIS A 17 -15.05 13.30 5.44
N ASP A 18 -14.16 13.36 6.43
CA ASP A 18 -12.79 13.86 6.22
C ASP A 18 -11.94 12.88 5.43
N TYR A 19 -12.15 11.57 5.62
CA TYR A 19 -11.47 10.56 4.82
C TYR A 19 -11.72 10.75 3.32
N VAL A 20 -12.97 11.00 2.91
CA VAL A 20 -13.32 11.19 1.49
C VAL A 20 -12.83 12.53 0.97
N HIS A 21 -12.99 13.62 1.71
CA HIS A 21 -12.71 14.97 1.19
C HIS A 21 -11.24 15.40 1.35
N VAL A 22 -10.52 14.85 2.32
CA VAL A 22 -9.16 15.27 2.65
C VAL A 22 -8.14 14.17 2.38
N ILE A 23 -8.43 12.92 2.70
CA ILE A 23 -7.44 11.82 2.59
C ILE A 23 -7.42 11.22 1.18
N MET A 24 -8.57 10.78 0.66
CA MET A 24 -8.65 10.10 -0.64
C MET A 24 -8.02 10.87 -1.82
N PRO A 25 -8.18 12.20 -1.96
CA PRO A 25 -7.56 12.94 -3.06
C PRO A 25 -6.03 12.86 -3.06
N GLN A 26 -5.40 12.65 -1.90
CA GLN A 26 -3.94 12.57 -1.80
C GLN A 26 -3.38 11.34 -2.51
N PHE A 27 -4.11 10.22 -2.54
CA PHE A 27 -3.69 9.00 -3.25
C PHE A 27 -3.60 9.16 -4.77
N SER A 28 -4.17 10.25 -5.32
CA SER A 28 -4.02 10.62 -6.73
C SER A 28 -2.73 11.40 -7.01
N ASN A 29 -2.13 12.00 -5.98
CA ASN A 29 -0.94 12.85 -6.08
C ASN A 29 0.36 12.07 -5.80
N THR A 30 0.27 10.83 -5.33
CA THR A 30 1.42 9.96 -5.04
C THR A 30 1.98 9.33 -6.32
N ASP A 31 3.31 9.30 -6.45
CA ASP A 31 3.99 8.58 -7.54
C ASP A 31 3.82 7.06 -7.44
N ILE A 32 3.78 6.52 -6.21
CA ILE A 32 3.65 5.10 -5.93
C ILE A 32 2.69 4.89 -4.76
N ASN A 33 1.67 4.07 -4.97
CA ASN A 33 0.73 3.65 -3.93
C ASN A 33 1.03 2.21 -3.50
N PHE A 34 1.12 1.99 -2.18
CA PHE A 34 1.17 0.67 -1.56
C PHE A 34 -0.14 0.45 -0.82
N GLN A 35 -1.04 -0.33 -1.42
CA GLN A 35 -2.36 -0.62 -0.86
C GLN A 35 -2.35 -2.03 -0.25
N ARG A 36 -2.48 -2.11 1.07
CA ARG A 36 -2.66 -3.39 1.76
C ARG A 36 -4.11 -3.86 1.61
N VAL A 37 -4.28 -5.13 1.22
CA VAL A 37 -5.57 -5.78 0.99
C VAL A 37 -5.61 -7.09 1.77
N PRO A 38 -6.41 -7.19 2.85
CA PRO A 38 -6.62 -8.46 3.55
C PRO A 38 -7.25 -9.51 2.62
N VAL A 39 -6.79 -10.76 2.72
CA VAL A 39 -7.36 -11.92 2.00
C VAL A 39 -8.12 -12.87 2.94
N VAL A 40 -8.51 -12.34 4.11
CA VAL A 40 -9.38 -12.98 5.10
C VAL A 40 -10.71 -12.24 5.18
N ASP A 41 -11.69 -12.80 5.88
CA ASP A 41 -13.01 -12.18 6.01
C ASP A 41 -12.96 -10.88 6.81
N THR A 42 -13.15 -9.76 6.11
CA THR A 42 -13.30 -8.42 6.67
C THR A 42 -14.68 -7.82 6.33
N SER A 43 -15.67 -8.67 6.03
CA SER A 43 -17.02 -8.24 5.62
C SER A 43 -17.73 -7.40 6.69
N ASN A 44 -17.51 -7.71 7.97
CA ASN A 44 -17.96 -6.91 9.11
C ASN A 44 -16.78 -6.55 10.04
N PRO A 45 -16.18 -5.35 9.89
CA PRO A 45 -15.04 -4.95 10.69
C PRO A 45 -15.38 -4.68 12.17
N PHE A 46 -16.66 -4.51 12.52
CA PHE A 46 -17.08 -4.21 13.90
C PHE A 46 -17.01 -5.43 14.83
N ILE A 47 -17.01 -6.64 14.28
CA ILE A 47 -16.93 -7.89 15.03
C ILE A 47 -15.55 -8.57 14.90
N ALA A 48 -14.59 -7.89 14.27
CA ALA A 48 -13.25 -8.42 14.07
C ALA A 48 -12.56 -8.66 15.42
N ARG A 49 -12.10 -9.89 15.65
CA ARG A 49 -11.42 -10.28 16.89
C ARG A 49 -9.95 -9.85 16.92
N TRP A 50 -9.31 -9.80 15.77
CA TRP A 50 -7.93 -9.35 15.59
C TRP A 50 -7.77 -8.66 14.23
N ILE A 51 -6.69 -7.90 14.09
CA ILE A 51 -6.32 -7.26 12.82
C ILE A 51 -5.66 -8.33 11.95
N PRO A 52 -6.01 -8.44 10.64
CA PRO A 52 -5.32 -9.33 9.73
C PRO A 52 -3.81 -9.11 9.80
N THR A 53 -3.04 -10.20 9.83
CA THR A 53 -1.58 -10.19 9.82
C THR A 53 -1.03 -9.93 8.41
N ALA A 54 0.28 -9.73 8.28
CA ALA A 54 0.91 -9.53 6.98
C ALA A 54 0.76 -10.76 6.06
N GLY A 55 0.88 -11.98 6.61
CA GLY A 55 0.66 -13.22 5.86
C GLY A 55 -0.80 -13.45 5.45
N GLU A 56 -1.75 -12.77 6.10
CA GLU A 56 -3.18 -12.76 5.74
C GLU A 56 -3.54 -11.59 4.81
N SER A 57 -2.56 -10.94 4.20
CA SER A 57 -2.76 -9.78 3.32
C SER A 57 -1.91 -9.89 2.05
N LEU A 58 -2.34 -9.14 1.03
CA LEU A 58 -1.55 -8.79 -0.14
C LEU A 58 -1.26 -7.30 -0.11
N THR A 59 -0.23 -6.88 -0.84
CA THR A 59 0.03 -5.46 -1.09
C THR A 59 0.01 -5.20 -2.59
N VAL A 60 -0.90 -4.33 -3.04
CA VAL A 60 -0.96 -3.84 -4.41
C VAL A 60 -0.07 -2.62 -4.52
N ILE A 61 0.95 -2.68 -5.38
CA ILE A 61 1.89 -1.60 -5.60
C ILE A 61 1.63 -1.01 -7.00
N ARG A 62 1.11 0.21 -7.04
CA ARG A 62 0.76 0.92 -8.28
C ARG A 62 1.71 2.07 -8.53
N PHE A 63 2.29 2.10 -9.73
CA PHE A 63 3.13 3.19 -10.20
C PHE A 63 2.31 4.16 -11.05
N ALA A 64 2.37 5.46 -10.76
CA ALA A 64 1.72 6.50 -11.57
C ALA A 64 2.32 6.54 -12.98
N ASN A 65 3.65 6.37 -13.08
CA ASN A 65 4.37 6.21 -14.34
C ASN A 65 5.26 4.95 -14.27
N PRO A 66 4.95 3.87 -15.01
CA PRO A 66 5.72 2.62 -14.96
C PRO A 66 7.04 2.66 -15.75
N ARG A 67 7.39 3.78 -16.41
CA ARG A 67 8.64 3.86 -17.21
C ARG A 67 9.87 3.69 -16.33
N GLY A 68 10.76 2.80 -16.74
CA GLY A 68 12.01 2.52 -16.02
C GLY A 68 11.84 1.61 -14.81
N ILE A 69 10.65 1.04 -14.60
CA ILE A 69 10.41 -0.03 -13.63
C ILE A 69 10.57 -1.38 -14.34
N ASP A 70 11.45 -2.22 -13.81
CA ASP A 70 11.69 -3.57 -14.32
C ASP A 70 10.78 -4.56 -13.57
N PHE A 71 9.56 -4.73 -14.06
CA PHE A 71 8.60 -5.67 -13.46
C PHE A 71 9.06 -7.13 -13.53
N PRO A 72 9.64 -7.65 -14.64
CA PRO A 72 10.23 -8.98 -14.66
C PRO A 72 11.24 -9.21 -13.53
N TYR A 73 12.14 -8.25 -13.28
CA TYR A 73 13.07 -8.30 -12.14
C TYR A 73 12.33 -8.32 -10.79
N LEU A 74 11.35 -7.45 -10.59
CA LEU A 74 10.57 -7.45 -9.34
C LEU A 74 9.86 -8.79 -9.12
N THR A 75 9.28 -9.37 -10.16
CA THR A 75 8.56 -10.64 -10.06
C THR A 75 9.47 -11.85 -9.82
N SER A 76 10.71 -11.81 -10.31
CA SER A 76 11.68 -12.88 -10.05
C SER A 76 12.27 -12.80 -8.64
N MET A 77 12.45 -11.58 -8.12
CA MET A 77 13.00 -11.35 -6.78
C MET A 77 11.96 -11.52 -5.67
N ILE A 78 10.70 -11.16 -5.94
CA ILE A 78 9.62 -11.22 -4.96
C ILE A 78 8.79 -12.47 -5.27
N LYS A 79 9.09 -13.55 -4.54
CA LYS A 79 8.41 -14.83 -4.72
C LYS A 79 6.89 -14.68 -4.55
N ASN A 80 6.13 -15.36 -5.40
CA ASN A 80 4.65 -15.33 -5.41
C ASN A 80 4.05 -13.93 -5.69
N SER A 81 4.81 -13.02 -6.29
CA SER A 81 4.25 -11.78 -6.83
C SER A 81 3.77 -11.96 -8.28
N TRP A 82 2.83 -11.12 -8.70
CA TRP A 82 2.31 -11.14 -10.07
C TRP A 82 1.83 -9.77 -10.52
N MET A 83 1.71 -9.58 -11.83
CA MET A 83 1.17 -8.36 -12.42
C MET A 83 -0.36 -8.40 -12.44
N SER A 84 -1.02 -7.37 -11.91
CA SER A 84 -2.49 -7.22 -11.99
C SER A 84 -2.94 -6.24 -13.08
N ARG A 85 -2.09 -5.27 -13.42
CA ARG A 85 -2.20 -4.34 -14.55
C ARG A 85 -0.81 -4.01 -15.07
N ALA A 86 -0.70 -3.38 -16.24
CA ALA A 86 0.57 -2.99 -16.85
C ALA A 86 1.44 -2.06 -15.97
N ASN A 87 0.83 -1.36 -15.01
CA ASN A 87 1.51 -0.45 -14.08
C ASN A 87 1.37 -0.86 -12.60
N SER A 88 0.95 -2.10 -12.31
CA SER A 88 0.79 -2.56 -10.93
C SER A 88 1.20 -4.02 -10.73
N ILE A 89 1.93 -4.24 -9.65
CA ILE A 89 2.34 -5.55 -9.15
C ILE A 89 1.62 -5.83 -7.83
N VAL A 90 1.21 -7.07 -7.61
CA VAL A 90 0.69 -7.56 -6.35
C VAL A 90 1.75 -8.43 -5.70
N VAL A 91 2.04 -8.18 -4.43
CA VAL A 91 3.03 -8.91 -3.64
C VAL A 91 2.39 -9.52 -2.39
N PRO A 92 2.90 -10.65 -1.88
CA PRO A 92 2.55 -11.14 -0.55
C PRO A 92 2.78 -10.06 0.51
N GLY A 93 1.87 -9.92 1.47
CA GLY A 93 1.91 -8.84 2.46
C GLY A 93 3.15 -8.88 3.36
N ASP A 94 3.63 -10.07 3.70
CA ASP A 94 4.88 -10.32 4.43
C ASP A 94 6.15 -9.95 3.65
N MET A 95 6.05 -9.80 2.32
CA MET A 95 7.14 -9.35 1.45
C MET A 95 7.09 -7.86 1.12
N THR A 96 6.20 -7.09 1.74
CA THR A 96 6.06 -5.65 1.47
C THR A 96 7.36 -4.90 1.73
N ASP A 97 8.09 -5.23 2.80
CA ASP A 97 9.36 -4.58 3.13
C ASP A 97 10.43 -4.84 2.06
N LEU A 98 10.60 -6.09 1.61
CA LEU A 98 11.49 -6.43 0.51
C LEU A 98 11.10 -5.69 -0.77
N ALA A 99 9.81 -5.62 -1.08
CA ALA A 99 9.31 -4.87 -2.24
C ALA A 99 9.67 -3.38 -2.14
N MET A 100 9.49 -2.77 -0.97
CA MET A 100 9.88 -1.38 -0.71
C MET A 100 11.38 -1.18 -0.92
N GLN A 101 12.22 -2.08 -0.40
CA GLN A 101 13.67 -1.99 -0.59
C GLN A 101 14.05 -2.05 -2.08
N LEU A 102 13.54 -3.03 -2.83
CA LEU A 102 13.85 -3.20 -4.25
C LEU A 102 13.37 -2.03 -5.10
N ILE A 103 12.24 -1.42 -4.75
CA ILE A 103 11.62 -0.33 -5.51
C ILE A 103 12.22 1.03 -5.13
N LEU A 104 12.26 1.36 -3.83
CA LEU A 104 12.55 2.71 -3.35
C LEU A 104 14.04 3.00 -3.22
N THR A 105 14.87 2.01 -2.86
CA THR A 105 16.33 2.19 -2.71
C THR A 105 16.97 2.82 -3.95
N PRO A 106 16.80 2.30 -5.18
CA PRO A 106 17.39 2.92 -6.37
C PRO A 106 16.79 4.30 -6.70
N MET A 107 15.57 4.60 -6.25
CA MET A 107 14.96 5.92 -6.44
C MET A 107 15.55 6.95 -5.48
N ILE A 108 15.71 6.57 -4.20
CA ILE A 108 16.34 7.41 -3.17
C ILE A 108 17.79 7.71 -3.56
N HIS A 109 18.56 6.71 -4.01
CA HIS A 109 19.92 6.93 -4.50
C HIS A 109 19.97 7.92 -5.67
N ARG A 110 19.02 7.84 -6.62
CA ARG A 110 18.91 8.80 -7.72
C ARG A 110 18.59 10.21 -7.24
N LEU A 111 17.69 10.37 -6.27
CA LEU A 111 17.34 11.66 -5.68
C LEU A 111 18.55 12.31 -4.98
N VAL A 112 19.25 11.55 -4.14
CA VAL A 112 20.44 12.02 -3.42
C VAL A 112 21.57 12.38 -4.40
N ALA A 113 21.83 11.53 -5.40
CA ALA A 113 22.86 11.80 -6.40
C ALA A 113 22.57 13.07 -7.23
N ARG A 114 21.30 13.34 -7.55
CA ARG A 114 20.89 14.57 -8.25
C ARG A 114 21.08 15.80 -7.37
N SER A 115 20.67 15.73 -6.11
CA SER A 115 20.86 16.83 -5.16
C SER A 115 22.35 17.21 -4.99
N ARG A 116 23.24 16.22 -4.89
CA ARG A 116 24.69 16.45 -4.78
C ARG A 116 25.35 17.07 -6.02
N LYS A 117 24.75 16.93 -7.20
CA LYS A 117 25.26 17.53 -8.45
C LYS A 117 24.75 18.94 -8.68
N ALA A 118 23.65 19.32 -8.02
CA ALA A 118 23.04 20.63 -8.12
C ALA A 118 23.63 21.65 -7.13
N ASN A 119 24.28 21.15 -6.06
CA ASN A 119 25.14 21.90 -5.15
C ASN A 119 26.59 21.88 -5.66
#